data_AF-A0A918ZQF0-F1
#
_entry.id   AF-A0A918ZQF0-F1
#
_cell.length_a   1.000
_cell.length_b   1.000
_cell.length_c   1.000
_cell.angle_alpha   90.00
_cell.angle_beta   90.00
_cell.angle_gamma   90.00
#
_symmetry.space_group_name_H-M   'P 1'
#
loop_
_entity.id
_entity.type
_entity.pdbx_description
1 polymer ?
#
loop_
_entity_poly.entity_id
_entity_poly.type
_entity_poly.pdbx_seq_one_letter_code
_entity_poly.pdbx_strand_id
1 'polypeptide(L)'
;MAKKSGRARSCEMCLNWSVLYGRRICHGCEHWKYDYPARGMCPRCRHEAHLNTEGLCKPCLQAIRAEDDAEWALAVPGARPRALQLTIGTYRHYATQARKIVHGRSGGRGVNARWRRMLNQQREEPAGAAVLKPQMWGQLPLFTLPLTLTDATVRALATRTVSGWDQAQPPCWRR
;
A
#
# COMPACT_ATOMS: atom_id res chain seq x y z
N MET A 1 34.40 1.20 19.15
CA MET A 1 32.92 1.04 19.08
C MET A 1 32.59 0.04 17.98
N ALA A 2 31.99 -1.11 18.30
CA ALA A 2 31.62 -2.10 17.28
C ALA A 2 30.58 -1.52 16.32
N LYS A 3 30.81 -1.64 15.00
CA LYS A 3 29.81 -1.27 13.98
C LYS A 3 28.56 -2.13 14.22
N LYS A 4 27.43 -1.49 14.54
CA LYS A 4 26.14 -2.19 14.56
C LYS A 4 25.89 -2.76 13.17
N SER A 5 25.85 -4.08 13.04
CA SER A 5 25.49 -4.73 11.77
C SER A 5 23.98 -4.64 11.56
N GLY A 6 23.58 -4.05 10.45
CA GLY A 6 22.19 -4.01 10.02
C GLY A 6 21.82 -5.31 9.32
N ARG A 7 20.63 -5.86 9.60
CA ARG A 7 20.08 -7.01 8.85
C ARG A 7 18.87 -6.56 8.05
N ALA A 8 18.82 -6.92 6.77
CA ALA A 8 17.63 -6.73 5.95
C ALA A 8 16.55 -7.71 6.41
N ARG A 9 15.44 -7.18 6.94
CA ARG A 9 14.31 -7.98 7.43
C ARG A 9 13.03 -7.15 7.51
N SER A 10 11.89 -7.82 7.57
CA SER A 10 10.62 -7.13 7.77
C SER A 10 10.46 -6.63 9.22
N CYS A 11 9.92 -5.42 9.37
CA CYS A 11 9.48 -4.86 10.65
C CYS A 11 8.26 -5.64 11.14
N GLU A 12 8.31 -6.22 12.34
CA GLU A 12 7.24 -7.08 12.87
C GLU A 12 5.90 -6.34 13.08
N MET A 13 5.90 -5.00 13.11
CA MET A 13 4.68 -4.21 13.37
C MET A 13 4.04 -3.60 12.11
N CYS A 14 4.84 -3.18 11.13
CA CYS A 14 4.32 -2.55 9.92
C CYS A 14 4.60 -3.34 8.64
N LEU A 15 5.23 -4.50 8.77
CA LEU A 15 5.68 -5.40 7.71
C LEU A 15 6.58 -4.76 6.65
N ASN A 16 7.02 -3.52 6.88
CA ASN A 16 7.92 -2.82 5.98
C ASN A 16 9.27 -3.52 5.96
N TRP A 17 9.73 -3.90 4.78
CA TRP A 17 11.05 -4.50 4.61
C TRP A 17 12.12 -3.39 4.61
N SER A 18 13.09 -3.47 5.53
CA SER A 18 14.18 -2.49 5.63
C SER A 18 15.41 -3.09 6.36
N VAL A 19 16.45 -2.29 6.55
CA VAL A 19 17.64 -2.67 7.33
C VAL A 19 17.43 -2.30 8.80
N LEU A 20 17.33 -3.31 9.67
CA LEU A 20 17.16 -3.13 11.11
C LEU A 20 18.47 -3.42 11.86
N TYR A 21 18.88 -2.52 12.76
CA TYR A 21 20.13 -2.61 13.52
C TYR A 21 19.88 -3.17 14.92
N GLY A 22 19.81 -4.50 15.04
CA GLY A 22 19.55 -5.19 16.31
C GLY A 22 18.12 -5.04 16.85
N ARG A 23 17.22 -4.41 16.10
CA ARG A 23 15.80 -4.20 16.48
C ARG A 23 14.87 -5.11 15.68
N ARG A 24 13.72 -5.44 16.27
CA ARG A 24 12.62 -6.19 15.62
C ARG A 24 11.61 -5.30 14.90
N ILE A 25 11.50 -4.04 15.34
CA ILE A 25 10.62 -3.03 14.76
C ILE A 25 11.44 -1.84 14.27
N CYS A 26 10.94 -1.12 13.27
CA CYS A 26 11.59 0.11 12.81
C CYS A 26 11.39 1.26 13.80
N HIS A 27 12.28 2.26 13.76
CA HIS A 27 12.20 3.45 14.62
C HIS A 27 10.83 4.14 14.53
N GLY A 28 10.23 4.18 13.34
CA GLY A 28 8.91 4.76 13.19
C GLY A 28 7.80 3.96 13.86
N CYS A 29 7.95 2.65 14.01
CA CYS A 29 6.97 1.81 14.70
C CYS A 29 7.14 1.90 16.22
N GLU A 30 8.37 2.08 16.68
CA GLU A 30 8.67 2.38 18.08
C GLU A 30 8.00 3.68 18.52
N HIS A 31 8.15 4.76 17.75
CA HIS A 31 7.48 6.03 18.03
C HIS A 31 5.96 5.92 17.91
N TRP A 32 5.45 5.23 16.88
CA TRP A 32 4.01 5.03 16.72
C TRP A 32 3.37 4.30 17.90
N LYS A 33 4.02 3.25 18.41
CA LYS A 33 3.56 2.52 19.59
C LYS A 33 3.51 3.42 20.83
N TYR A 34 4.47 4.34 20.96
CA TYR A 34 4.51 5.30 22.05
C TYR A 34 3.35 6.31 21.97
N ASP A 35 3.13 6.90 20.78
CA ASP A 35 2.07 7.90 20.57
C ASP A 35 0.66 7.28 20.60
N TYR A 36 0.54 6.02 20.18
CA TYR A 36 -0.73 5.32 20.00
C TYR A 36 -0.69 3.93 20.66
N PRO A 37 -0.69 3.86 22.00
CA PRO A 37 -0.50 2.60 22.72
C PRO A 37 -1.70 1.65 22.59
N ALA A 38 -2.91 2.18 22.35
CA ALA A 38 -4.12 1.38 22.22
C ALA A 38 -4.05 0.45 21.01
N ARG A 39 -4.41 -0.82 21.22
CA ARG A 39 -4.55 -1.83 20.16
C ARG A 39 -6.02 -2.04 19.80
N GLY A 40 -6.27 -2.32 18.53
CA GLY A 40 -7.60 -2.67 18.04
C GLY A 40 -7.55 -3.20 16.62
N MET A 41 -8.70 -3.63 16.11
CA MET A 41 -8.84 -4.10 14.73
C MET A 41 -8.95 -2.91 13.77
N CYS A 42 -8.01 -2.78 12.84
CA CYS A 42 -8.05 -1.70 11.85
C CYS A 42 -9.21 -1.93 10.85
N PRO A 43 -10.10 -0.96 10.60
CA PRO A 43 -11.23 -1.14 9.69
C PRO A 43 -10.82 -1.32 8.23
N ARG A 44 -9.64 -0.78 7.82
CA ARG A 44 -9.14 -0.90 6.44
C ARG A 44 -8.54 -2.28 6.15
N CYS A 45 -7.60 -2.77 6.97
CA CYS A 45 -6.93 -4.05 6.72
C CYS A 45 -7.39 -5.21 7.60
N ARG A 46 -8.27 -4.96 8.58
CA ARG A 46 -8.76 -5.92 9.58
C ARG A 46 -7.67 -6.59 10.44
N HIS A 47 -6.45 -6.06 10.42
CA HIS A 47 -5.37 -6.53 11.28
C HIS A 47 -5.44 -5.87 12.65
N GLU A 48 -5.15 -6.64 13.70
CA GLU A 48 -5.02 -6.10 15.05
C GLU A 48 -3.69 -5.34 15.19
N ALA A 49 -3.76 -4.04 15.47
CA ALA A 49 -2.59 -3.16 15.49
C ALA A 49 -2.78 -1.96 16.42
N HIS A 50 -1.70 -1.21 16.62
CA HIS A 50 -1.74 0.11 17.25
C HIS A 50 -2.46 1.11 16.33
N LEU A 51 -3.56 1.71 16.80
CA LEU A 51 -4.44 2.56 15.99
C LEU A 51 -4.26 4.04 16.34
N ASN A 52 -4.21 4.91 15.33
CA ASN A 52 -4.21 6.35 15.56
C ASN A 52 -5.59 6.84 16.05
N THR A 53 -5.69 8.16 16.28
CA THR A 53 -6.96 8.80 16.68
C THR A 53 -8.09 8.72 15.64
N GLU A 54 -7.81 8.25 14.43
CA GLU A 54 -8.80 8.01 13.37
C GLU A 54 -9.11 6.51 13.21
N GLY A 55 -8.61 5.66 14.12
CA GLY A 55 -8.83 4.21 14.10
C GLY A 55 -8.01 3.46 13.05
N LEU A 56 -7.03 4.09 12.40
CA LEU A 56 -6.20 3.46 11.37
C LEU A 56 -4.87 2.97 11.94
N CYS A 57 -4.44 1.79 11.48
CA CYS A 57 -3.09 1.32 11.73
C CYS A 57 -2.08 2.06 10.86
N LYS A 58 -0.83 2.10 11.32
CA LYS A 58 0.25 2.76 10.60
C LYS A 58 0.43 2.29 9.14
N PRO A 59 0.47 0.98 8.82
CA PRO A 59 0.57 0.52 7.44
C PRO A 59 -0.55 1.04 6.54
N CYS A 60 -1.79 1.03 7.02
CA CYS A 60 -2.93 1.53 6.26
C CYS A 60 -2.80 3.03 5.98
N LEU A 61 -2.36 3.80 6.98
CA LEU A 61 -2.13 5.23 6.82
C LEU A 61 -1.02 5.54 5.80
N GLN A 62 0.02 4.71 5.74
CA GLN A 62 1.07 4.81 4.74
C GLN A 62 0.56 4.43 3.34
N ALA A 63 -0.19 3.33 3.23
CA ALA A 63 -0.77 2.86 1.98
C ALA A 63 -1.70 3.90 1.36
N ILE A 64 -2.61 4.48 2.15
CA ILE A 64 -3.54 5.53 1.68
C ILE A 64 -2.77 6.69 1.04
N ARG A 65 -1.61 7.05 1.60
CA ARG A 65 -0.78 8.14 1.09
C ARG A 65 0.07 7.75 -0.11
N ALA A 66 0.55 6.52 -0.15
CA ALA A 66 1.40 6.02 -1.24
C ALA A 66 0.59 5.77 -2.51
N GLU A 67 -0.65 5.32 -2.36
CA GLU A 67 -1.55 4.95 -3.45
C GLU A 67 -2.55 6.04 -3.80
N ASP A 68 -2.47 7.18 -3.11
CA ASP A 68 -3.44 8.25 -3.19
C ASP A 68 -4.91 7.72 -3.11
N ASP A 69 -5.18 6.85 -2.12
CA ASP A 69 -6.48 6.19 -1.87
C ASP A 69 -7.51 7.20 -1.33
N ALA A 70 -8.08 7.99 -2.23
CA ALA A 70 -9.01 9.07 -1.92
C ALA A 70 -10.31 8.57 -1.28
N GLU A 71 -10.77 7.36 -1.62
CA GLU A 71 -11.96 6.74 -1.03
C GLU A 71 -11.80 6.59 0.49
N TRP A 72 -10.66 6.04 0.93
CA TRP A 72 -10.35 5.92 2.34
C TRP A 72 -9.98 7.25 2.98
N ALA A 73 -9.24 8.12 2.28
CA ALA A 73 -8.86 9.43 2.80
C ALA A 73 -10.05 10.39 3.03
N LEU A 74 -11.18 10.17 2.36
CA LEU A 74 -12.42 10.93 2.52
C LEU A 74 -13.51 10.18 3.30
N ALA A 75 -13.21 8.99 3.81
CA ALA A 75 -14.16 8.13 4.52
C ALA A 75 -15.47 7.91 3.72
N VAL A 76 -15.35 7.62 2.42
CA VAL A 76 -16.50 7.38 1.54
C VAL A 76 -17.30 6.17 2.07
N PRO A 77 -18.63 6.30 2.29
CA PRO A 77 -19.45 5.19 2.75
C PRO A 77 -19.34 3.97 1.83
N GLY A 78 -19.18 2.78 2.42
CA GLY A 78 -19.09 1.52 1.68
C GLY A 78 -17.69 1.18 1.12
N ALA A 79 -16.65 1.97 1.43
CA ALA A 79 -15.27 1.64 1.08
C ALA A 79 -14.90 0.24 1.59
N ARG A 80 -14.60 -0.68 0.67
CA ARG A 80 -14.27 -2.06 1.02
C ARG A 80 -12.91 -2.11 1.75
N PRO A 81 -12.75 -3.01 2.73
CA PRO A 81 -11.44 -3.32 3.28
C PRO A 81 -10.44 -3.64 2.17
N ARG A 82 -9.20 -3.19 2.34
CA ARG A 82 -8.10 -3.45 1.41
C ARG A 82 -7.16 -4.48 2.01
N ALA A 83 -6.55 -5.29 1.16
CA ALA A 83 -5.54 -6.25 1.60
C ALA A 83 -4.34 -5.54 2.24
N LEU A 84 -3.63 -6.27 3.11
CA LEU A 84 -2.40 -5.77 3.73
C LEU A 84 -1.32 -5.64 2.64
N GLN A 85 -0.86 -4.42 2.40
CA GLN A 85 0.18 -4.15 1.40
C GLN A 85 1.56 -4.28 2.02
N LEU A 86 2.42 -5.06 1.37
CA LEU A 86 3.83 -5.13 1.70
C LEU A 86 4.54 -3.90 1.11
N THR A 87 5.05 -3.02 1.98
CA THR A 87 5.83 -1.86 1.56
C THR A 87 7.32 -2.17 1.65
N ILE A 88 8.07 -1.90 0.58
CA ILE A 88 9.53 -1.91 0.59
C ILE A 88 10.00 -0.52 1.01
N GLY A 89 10.65 -0.41 2.16
CA GLY A 89 11.13 0.87 2.67
C GLY A 89 12.60 1.07 2.34
N THR A 90 12.94 2.21 1.75
CA THR A 90 14.35 2.61 1.60
C THR A 90 14.96 2.97 2.96
N TYR A 91 16.28 2.87 3.06
CA TYR A 91 17.04 3.29 4.24
C TYR A 91 16.82 4.80 4.47
N ARG A 92 16.42 5.20 5.69
CA ARG A 92 15.97 6.57 6.06
C ARG A 92 14.67 7.06 5.42
N HIS A 93 13.89 6.20 4.73
CA HIS A 93 12.55 6.62 4.33
C HIS A 93 11.73 6.97 5.58
N TYR A 94 11.04 8.09 5.51
CA TYR A 94 10.08 8.56 6.51
C TYR A 94 8.81 7.69 6.57
N ALA A 95 8.98 6.36 6.57
CA ALA A 95 8.00 5.44 7.15
C ALA A 95 7.66 5.80 8.61
N THR A 96 8.41 6.73 9.21
CA THR A 96 8.16 7.38 10.51
C THR A 96 7.08 8.45 10.47
N GLN A 97 6.75 9.06 9.32
CA GLN A 97 5.78 10.16 9.23
C GLN A 97 4.44 9.70 8.66
N ALA A 98 3.84 8.68 9.27
CA ALA A 98 2.43 8.37 9.07
C ALA A 98 1.60 9.44 9.81
N ARG A 99 1.57 10.68 9.29
CA ARG A 99 0.78 11.75 9.91
C ARG A 99 -0.72 11.44 9.73
N LYS A 100 -1.54 11.88 10.67
CA LYS A 100 -3.01 11.70 10.65
C LYS A 100 -3.63 12.25 9.36
N ILE A 101 -4.74 11.67 8.90
CA ILE A 101 -5.57 12.19 7.79
C ILE A 101 -6.56 13.17 8.44
N VAL A 102 -6.06 14.32 8.92
CA VAL A 102 -6.84 15.25 9.78
C VAL A 102 -8.22 15.58 9.18
N HIS A 103 -9.27 14.93 9.68
CA HIS A 103 -10.67 15.20 9.35
C HIS A 103 -11.22 16.31 10.25
N GLY A 104 -10.75 17.55 10.12
CA GLY A 104 -11.11 18.68 11.01
C GLY A 104 -11.38 20.01 10.29
N ARG A 105 -12.24 20.85 10.89
CA ARG A 105 -12.72 22.14 10.33
C ARG A 105 -11.64 23.22 10.16
N SER A 106 -10.56 23.22 10.96
CA SER A 106 -9.62 24.36 11.02
C SER A 106 -8.24 24.14 10.39
N GLY A 107 -7.85 22.92 9.99
CA GLY A 107 -6.50 22.66 9.45
C GLY A 107 -6.44 21.84 8.16
N GLY A 108 -7.58 21.35 7.65
CA GLY A 108 -7.61 20.30 6.61
C GLY A 108 -8.10 20.73 5.22
N ARG A 109 -8.46 21.99 4.99
CA ARG A 109 -9.14 22.41 3.73
C ARG A 109 -8.33 22.09 2.47
N GLY A 110 -7.02 22.32 2.46
CA GLY A 110 -6.15 22.03 1.30
C GLY A 110 -5.94 20.53 1.02
N VAL A 111 -5.71 19.74 2.08
CA VAL A 111 -5.53 18.28 1.96
C VAL A 111 -6.82 17.61 1.51
N ASN A 112 -7.96 18.03 2.08
CA ASN A 112 -9.27 17.52 1.68
C ASN A 112 -9.62 17.92 0.23
N ALA A 113 -9.25 19.13 -0.21
CA ALA A 113 -9.42 19.56 -1.60
C ALA A 113 -8.60 18.72 -2.59
N ARG A 114 -7.34 18.36 -2.26
CA ARG A 114 -6.53 17.43 -3.07
C ARG A 114 -7.23 16.08 -3.20
N TRP A 115 -7.67 15.50 -2.09
CA TRP A 115 -8.36 14.21 -2.10
C TRP A 115 -9.67 14.24 -2.88
N ARG A 116 -10.47 15.31 -2.77
CA ARG A 116 -11.70 15.47 -3.55
C ARG A 116 -11.43 15.54 -5.05
N ARG A 117 -10.38 16.27 -5.44
CA ARG A 117 -9.97 16.35 -6.85
C ARG A 117 -9.57 14.97 -7.38
N MET A 118 -8.80 14.21 -6.61
CA MET A 118 -8.40 12.84 -6.97
C MET A 118 -9.61 11.91 -7.07
N LEU A 119 -10.55 11.97 -6.14
CA LEU A 119 -11.77 11.16 -6.19
C LEU A 119 -12.61 11.47 -7.43
N ASN A 120 -12.74 12.75 -7.79
CA ASN A 120 -13.45 13.14 -9.02
C ASN A 120 -12.75 12.58 -10.26
N GLN A 121 -11.42 12.70 -10.34
CA GLN A 121 -10.63 12.13 -11.44
C GLN A 121 -10.80 10.60 -11.53
N GLN A 122 -10.73 9.89 -10.41
CA GLN A 122 -10.93 8.43 -10.36
C GLN A 122 -12.32 8.00 -10.80
N ARG A 123 -13.35 8.84 -10.59
CA ARG A 123 -14.72 8.58 -11.05
C ARG A 123 -14.91 8.87 -12.54
N GLU A 124 -14.17 9.85 -13.05
CA GLU A 124 -14.18 10.22 -14.47
C GLU A 124 -13.32 9.26 -15.31
N GLU A 125 -12.32 8.60 -14.71
CA GLU A 125 -11.53 7.57 -15.36
C GLU A 125 -12.42 6.40 -15.81
N PRO A 126 -12.44 6.06 -17.11
CA PRO A 126 -13.30 5.01 -17.63
C PRO A 126 -12.93 3.67 -16.95
N ALA A 127 -13.95 2.99 -16.43
CA ALA A 127 -13.82 1.70 -15.78
C ALA A 127 -13.37 0.63 -16.79
N GLY A 128 -12.06 0.52 -17.02
CA GLY A 128 -11.46 -0.47 -17.89
C GLY A 128 -10.08 -0.85 -17.36
N ALA A 129 -9.84 -2.15 -17.16
CA ALA A 129 -8.50 -2.63 -16.92
C ALA A 129 -7.68 -2.40 -18.20
N ALA A 130 -6.85 -1.37 -18.22
CA ALA A 130 -5.83 -1.20 -19.25
C ALA A 130 -4.78 -2.30 -19.07
N VAL A 131 -4.23 -2.80 -20.17
CA VAL A 131 -3.07 -3.70 -20.10
C VAL A 131 -1.94 -3.00 -19.36
N LEU A 132 -1.40 -3.68 -18.33
CA LEU A 132 -0.21 -3.20 -17.63
C LEU A 132 0.94 -3.04 -18.64
N LYS A 133 1.75 -1.99 -18.48
CA LYS A 133 2.94 -1.82 -19.31
C LYS A 133 3.81 -3.08 -19.24
N PRO A 134 4.43 -3.51 -20.37
CA PRO A 134 5.33 -4.66 -20.37
C PRO A 134 6.38 -4.56 -19.26
N GLN A 135 6.76 -5.72 -18.72
CA GLN A 135 7.85 -5.83 -17.74
C GLN A 135 9.13 -5.23 -18.33
N MET A 136 9.80 -4.38 -17.56
CA MET A 136 11.06 -3.77 -17.99
C MET A 136 12.21 -4.79 -17.85
N TRP A 137 13.21 -4.69 -18.72
CA TRP A 137 14.42 -5.50 -18.62
C TRP A 137 15.10 -5.31 -17.23
N GLY A 138 15.50 -6.40 -16.60
CA GLY A 138 16.10 -6.42 -15.25
C GLY A 138 15.11 -6.40 -14.08
N GLN A 139 13.81 -6.33 -14.32
CA GLN A 139 12.81 -6.43 -13.25
C GLN A 139 12.73 -7.86 -12.72
N LEU A 140 13.22 -8.10 -11.50
CA LEU A 140 13.12 -9.39 -10.82
C LEU A 140 11.77 -9.52 -10.10
N PRO A 141 11.05 -10.64 -10.22
CA PRO A 141 9.86 -10.89 -9.43
C PRO A 141 10.26 -11.00 -7.95
N LEU A 142 9.65 -10.18 -7.10
CA LEU A 142 9.85 -10.23 -5.64
C LEU A 142 9.35 -11.52 -5.02
N PHE A 143 8.32 -12.12 -5.63
CA PHE A 143 7.75 -13.39 -5.22
C PHE A 143 7.55 -14.25 -6.46
N THR A 144 8.02 -15.50 -6.41
CA THR A 144 7.59 -16.53 -7.35
C THR A 144 6.20 -16.97 -6.91
N LEU A 145 5.16 -16.40 -7.52
CA LEU A 145 3.79 -16.85 -7.28
C LEU A 145 3.53 -18.03 -8.23
N PRO A 146 3.31 -19.26 -7.73
CA PRO A 146 2.73 -20.30 -8.55
C PRO A 146 1.30 -19.83 -8.89
N LEU A 147 1.11 -19.33 -10.11
CA LEU A 147 -0.19 -18.99 -10.62
C LEU A 147 -0.92 -20.29 -10.99
N THR A 148 -1.51 -20.94 -9.99
CA THR A 148 -2.50 -21.98 -10.25
C THR A 148 -3.82 -21.28 -10.53
N LEU A 149 -4.10 -21.03 -11.80
CA LEU A 149 -5.40 -20.53 -12.22
C LEU A 149 -6.42 -21.66 -12.05
N THR A 150 -7.46 -21.42 -11.24
CA THR A 150 -8.59 -22.36 -11.16
C THR A 150 -9.43 -22.27 -12.43
N ASP A 151 -10.12 -23.34 -12.81
CA ASP A 151 -11.06 -23.33 -13.93
C ASP A 151 -12.12 -22.21 -13.82
N ALA A 152 -12.53 -21.88 -12.60
CA ALA A 152 -13.47 -20.79 -12.35
C ALA A 152 -12.83 -19.43 -12.68
N THR A 153 -11.58 -19.23 -12.30
CA THR A 153 -10.80 -18.03 -12.64
C THR A 153 -10.56 -17.94 -14.15
N VAL A 154 -10.21 -19.04 -14.81
CA VAL A 154 -9.99 -19.07 -16.27
C VAL A 154 -11.28 -18.70 -17.00
N ARG A 155 -12.42 -19.31 -16.66
CA ARG A 155 -13.71 -18.99 -17.28
C ARG A 155 -14.12 -17.53 -17.05
N ALA A 156 -13.89 -17.00 -15.86
CA ALA A 156 -14.18 -15.60 -15.54
C ALA A 156 -13.28 -14.60 -16.32
N LEU A 157 -12.07 -15.02 -16.71
CA LEU A 157 -11.13 -14.20 -17.48
C LEU A 157 -11.28 -14.37 -18.99
N ALA A 158 -11.66 -15.56 -19.46
CA ALA A 158 -11.67 -15.92 -20.88
C ALA A 158 -12.57 -15.02 -21.74
N THR A 159 -13.64 -14.46 -21.17
CA THR A 159 -14.59 -13.59 -21.88
C THR A 159 -14.31 -12.10 -21.64
N ARG A 160 -13.27 -11.76 -20.88
CA ARG A 160 -12.99 -10.37 -20.51
C ARG A 160 -12.15 -9.71 -21.60
N THR A 161 -12.75 -8.76 -22.30
CA THR A 161 -12.01 -7.89 -23.22
C THR A 161 -11.16 -6.91 -22.41
N VAL A 162 -9.85 -6.92 -22.62
CA VAL A 162 -8.90 -6.02 -21.95
C VAL A 162 -8.45 -4.99 -22.96
N SER A 163 -8.71 -3.72 -22.69
CA SER A 163 -8.36 -2.63 -23.59
C SER A 163 -6.83 -2.56 -23.77
N GLY A 164 -6.36 -2.58 -25.01
CA GLY A 164 -4.94 -2.58 -25.36
C GLY A 164 -4.28 -3.96 -25.43
N TRP A 165 -5.03 -5.06 -25.31
CA TRP A 165 -4.49 -6.43 -25.44
C TRP A 165 -3.78 -6.67 -26.76
N ASP A 166 -4.35 -6.19 -27.86
CA ASP A 166 -3.78 -6.34 -29.21
C ASP A 166 -2.44 -5.59 -29.38
N GLN A 167 -2.12 -4.67 -28.47
CA GLN A 167 -0.88 -3.87 -28.50
C GLN A 167 0.20 -4.43 -27.56
N ALA A 168 -0.12 -5.46 -26.77
CA ALA A 168 0.79 -6.05 -25.78
C ALA A 168 1.75 -7.03 -26.47
N GLN A 169 2.91 -6.55 -26.92
CA GLN A 169 3.95 -7.44 -27.40
C GLN A 169 4.66 -8.14 -26.22
N PRO A 170 4.82 -9.48 -26.24
CA PRO A 170 5.67 -10.15 -25.27
C PRO A 170 7.12 -9.68 -25.46
N PRO A 171 7.88 -9.44 -24.36
CA PRO A 171 9.27 -9.08 -24.48
C PRO A 171 10.03 -10.20 -25.22
N CYS A 172 10.80 -9.82 -26.24
CA CYS A 172 11.59 -10.74 -27.03
C CYS A 172 12.71 -11.31 -26.15
N TRP A 173 12.55 -12.53 -25.65
CA TRP A 173 13.64 -13.27 -24.99
C TRP A 173 14.66 -13.69 -26.06
N ARG A 174 15.64 -12.83 -26.38
CA ARG A 174 16.83 -13.30 -27.10
C ARG A 174 17.58 -14.25 -26.17
N ARG A 175 17.67 -15.52 -26.57
CA ARG A 175 18.53 -16.53 -25.95
C ARG A 175 19.99 -16.15 -26.08
#